data_AF-A0A969IDH7-F1
#
_entry.id   AF-A0A969IDH7-F1
#
_cell.length_a   1.000
_cell.length_b   1.000
_cell.length_c   1.000
_cell.angle_alpha   90.00
_cell.angle_beta   90.00
_cell.angle_gamma   90.00
#
_symmetry.space_group_name_H-M   'P 1'
#
loop_
_entity.id
_entity.type
_entity.pdbx_description
1 polymer ?
#
loop_
_entity_poly.entity_id
_entity_poly.type
_entity_poly.pdbx_seq_one_letter_code
_entity_poly.pdbx_strand_id
1 'polypeptide(L)'
;MTTQNIIEQYQDVIIQIATQSGTGTGFYLKEYDLIVTNQHVVGDSPEVSVAGKNFDKILSKVYYTDRKHDLAFLQPPPGVALPEIRM
;
A
#
# COMPACT_ATOMS: atom_id res chain seq x y z
N MET A 1 0.95 16.03 -20.49
CA MET A 1 0.00 15.21 -19.72
C MET A 1 -0.85 16.12 -18.88
N THR A 2 -2.15 15.88 -18.81
CA THR A 2 -3.03 16.56 -17.85
C THR A 2 -2.96 15.86 -16.50
N THR A 3 -3.34 16.53 -15.42
CA THR A 3 -3.44 15.92 -14.08
C THR A 3 -4.38 14.72 -14.08
N GLN A 4 -5.47 14.79 -14.85
CA GLN A 4 -6.44 13.71 -15.02
C GLN A 4 -5.76 12.41 -15.51
N ASN A 5 -4.90 12.51 -16.53
CA ASN A 5 -4.21 11.34 -17.08
C ASN A 5 -3.26 10.69 -16.05
N ILE A 6 -2.66 11.49 -15.16
CA ILE A 6 -1.80 10.98 -14.08
C ILE A 6 -2.65 10.23 -13.06
N ILE A 7 -3.78 10.80 -12.62
CA ILE A 7 -4.68 10.13 -11.67
C ILE A 7 -5.15 8.80 -12.26
N GLU A 8 -5.58 8.81 -13.52
CA GLU A 8 -6.06 7.61 -14.21
C GLU A 8 -5.00 6.50 -14.28
N GLN A 9 -3.75 6.88 -14.47
CA GLN A 9 -2.63 5.96 -14.53
C GLN A 9 -2.32 5.32 -13.17
N TYR A 10 -2.33 6.08 -12.07
CA TYR A 10 -1.83 5.61 -10.76
C TYR A 10 -2.91 5.15 -9.79
N GLN A 11 -4.19 5.53 -9.97
CA GLN A 11 -5.27 5.23 -9.02
C GLN A 11 -5.42 3.73 -8.69
N ASP A 12 -5.09 2.84 -9.61
CA ASP A 12 -5.30 1.40 -9.45
C ASP A 12 -4.21 0.74 -8.56
N VAL A 13 -3.07 1.39 -8.35
CA VAL A 13 -2.01 0.90 -7.44
C VAL A 13 -2.05 1.55 -6.06
N ILE A 14 -2.94 2.53 -5.84
CA ILE A 14 -3.11 3.16 -4.53
C ILE A 14 -3.89 2.20 -3.62
N ILE A 15 -3.30 1.95 -2.45
CA ILE A 15 -3.83 1.05 -1.43
C ILE A 15 -4.23 1.88 -0.22
N GLN A 16 -5.45 1.68 0.27
CA GLN A 16 -5.89 2.18 1.57
C GLN A 16 -5.43 1.23 2.67
N ILE A 17 -4.96 1.80 3.77
CA ILE A 17 -4.43 1.06 4.92
C ILE A 17 -5.20 1.51 6.15
N ALA A 18 -5.67 0.55 6.93
CA ALA A 18 -6.41 0.81 8.16
C ALA A 18 -5.78 0.02 9.32
N THR A 19 -5.53 0.73 10.41
CA THR A 19 -5.11 0.20 11.70
C THR A 19 -6.20 0.43 12.74
N GLN A 20 -5.99 -0.02 13.97
CA GLN A 20 -6.94 0.29 15.07
C GLN A 20 -6.93 1.78 15.44
N SER A 21 -5.81 2.47 15.17
CA SER A 21 -5.59 3.87 15.56
C SER A 21 -5.88 4.87 14.45
N GLY A 22 -6.05 4.44 13.20
CA GLY A 22 -6.31 5.35 12.10
C GLY A 22 -6.31 4.72 10.70
N THR A 23 -6.27 5.59 9.70
CA THR A 23 -6.21 5.22 8.28
C THR A 23 -5.08 5.96 7.60
N GLY A 24 -4.57 5.39 6.52
CA GLY A 24 -3.55 5.97 5.67
C GLY A 24 -3.57 5.35 4.29
N THR A 25 -2.54 5.65 3.51
CA THR A 25 -2.39 5.16 2.14
C THR A 25 -1.00 4.60 1.92
N GLY A 26 -0.92 3.74 0.93
CA GLY A 26 0.32 3.23 0.38
C GLY A 26 0.12 2.97 -1.11
N PHE A 27 1.12 2.35 -1.71
CA PHE A 27 1.04 1.94 -3.10
C PHE A 27 1.75 0.61 -3.31
N TYR A 28 1.28 -0.14 -4.30
CA TYR A 28 1.88 -1.42 -4.67
C TYR A 28 3.03 -1.22 -5.66
N LEU A 29 4.17 -1.87 -5.39
CA LEU A 29 5.33 -1.97 -6.26
C LEU A 29 5.46 -3.40 -6.77
N LYS A 30 5.07 -3.59 -8.03
CA LYS A 30 5.07 -4.91 -8.67
C LYS A 30 6.47 -5.51 -8.84
N GLU A 31 7.49 -4.68 -9.09
CA GLU A 31 8.88 -5.13 -9.24
C GLU A 31 9.38 -5.90 -8.02
N TYR A 32 8.94 -5.51 -6.82
CA TYR A 32 9.37 -6.10 -5.55
C TYR A 32 8.27 -6.91 -4.86
N ASP A 33 7.08 -6.99 -5.47
CA ASP A 33 5.87 -7.59 -4.91
C ASP A 33 5.62 -7.15 -3.46
N LEU A 34 5.53 -5.83 -3.25
CA LEU A 34 5.32 -5.24 -1.92
C LEU A 34 4.44 -4.00 -1.96
N ILE A 35 3.81 -3.68 -0.83
CA ILE A 35 3.15 -2.40 -0.64
C ILE A 35 4.07 -1.50 0.20
N VAL A 36 4.31 -0.28 -0.27
CA VAL A 36 5.04 0.76 0.46
C VAL A 36 4.06 1.72 1.13
N THR A 37 4.31 2.08 2.37
CA THR A 37 3.60 3.12 3.12
C THR A 37 4.53 3.79 4.12
N ASN A 38 3.98 4.64 4.99
CA ASN A 38 4.72 5.27 6.06
C ASN A 38 4.70 4.44 7.35
N GLN A 39 5.79 4.51 8.12
CA GLN A 39 5.88 3.83 9.41
C GLN A 39 4.82 4.35 10.39
N HIS A 40 4.55 5.66 10.40
CA HIS A 40 3.55 6.23 11.29
C HIS A 40 2.11 5.74 11.00
N VAL A 41 1.84 5.28 9.77
CA VAL A 41 0.53 4.71 9.39
C VAL A 41 0.31 3.36 10.06
N VAL A 42 1.33 2.50 10.04
CA VAL A 42 1.25 1.12 10.55
C VAL A 42 1.55 1.04 12.06
N GLY A 43 2.34 1.99 12.58
CA GLY A 43 2.78 2.02 13.96
C GLY A 43 3.62 0.79 14.31
N ASP A 44 3.25 0.15 15.43
CA ASP A 44 3.84 -1.11 15.91
C ASP A 44 2.93 -2.32 15.61
N SER A 45 1.91 -2.14 14.76
CA SER A 45 0.97 -3.22 14.41
C SER A 45 1.69 -4.27 13.55
N PRO A 46 1.68 -5.56 13.92
CA PRO A 46 2.29 -6.60 13.10
C PRO A 46 1.47 -6.91 11.83
N GLU A 47 0.18 -6.58 11.86
CA GLU A 47 -0.76 -6.74 10.75
C GLU A 47 -1.67 -5.53 10.66
N VAL A 48 -2.01 -5.16 9.43
CA VAL A 48 -2.89 -4.04 9.10
C VAL A 48 -3.91 -4.48 8.06
N SER A 49 -5.06 -3.81 8.02
CA SER A 49 -6.00 -4.06 6.93
C SER A 49 -5.62 -3.23 5.71
N VAL A 50 -5.64 -3.84 4.53
CA VAL A 50 -5.40 -3.18 3.25
C VAL A 50 -6.60 -3.36 2.33
N ALA A 51 -6.95 -2.33 1.57
CA ALA A 51 -8.00 -2.36 0.56
C ALA A 51 -7.53 -1.60 -0.68
N GLY A 52 -7.86 -2.09 -1.86
CA GLY A 52 -7.56 -1.43 -3.12
C GLY A 52 -8.80 -1.28 -3.97
N LYS A 53 -8.67 -0.64 -5.12
CA LYS A 53 -9.78 -0.52 -6.07
C LYS A 53 -10.22 -1.87 -6.66
N ASN A 54 -9.27 -2.80 -6.79
CA ASN A 54 -9.46 -4.09 -7.47
C ASN A 54 -9.59 -5.28 -6.49
N PHE A 55 -9.61 -5.04 -5.19
CA PHE A 55 -9.74 -6.10 -4.19
C PHE A 55 -10.34 -5.58 -2.88
N ASP A 56 -11.15 -6.42 -2.24
CA ASP A 56 -11.78 -6.11 -0.96
C ASP A 56 -10.77 -5.98 0.17
N LYS A 57 -11.23 -5.43 1.30
CA LYS A 57 -10.41 -5.30 2.50
C LYS A 57 -9.90 -6.67 2.98
N ILE A 58 -8.58 -6.82 3.06
CA ILE A 58 -7.91 -8.02 3.58
C ILE A 58 -6.89 -7.67 4.66
N LEU A 59 -6.43 -8.67 5.41
CA LEU A 59 -5.34 -8.53 6.36
C LEU A 59 -3.99 -8.67 5.65
N SER A 60 -3.06 -7.78 5.96
CA SER A 60 -1.70 -7.77 5.41
C SER A 60 -0.68 -7.68 6.54
N LYS A 61 0.40 -8.47 6.42
CA LYS A 61 1.51 -8.49 7.37
C LYS A 61 2.45 -7.33 7.13
N VAL A 62 2.93 -6.73 8.20
CA VAL A 62 4.03 -5.76 8.16
C VAL A 62 5.34 -6.52 8.08
N TYR A 63 6.01 -6.48 6.93
CA TYR A 63 7.30 -7.14 6.72
C TYR A 63 8.46 -6.37 7.33
N TYR A 64 8.40 -5.04 7.26
CA TYR A 64 9.50 -4.19 7.69
C TYR A 64 9.00 -2.79 8.05
N THR A 65 9.67 -2.15 9.01
CA THR A 65 9.47 -0.75 9.36
C THR A 65 10.83 -0.05 9.54
N ASP A 66 10.88 1.19 9.11
CA ASP A 66 11.98 2.13 9.33
C ASP A 66 11.43 3.42 9.91
N ARG A 67 11.63 3.62 11.20
CA ARG A 67 11.19 4.83 11.91
C ARG A 67 11.99 6.08 11.50
N LYS A 68 13.23 5.93 11.05
CA LYS A 68 14.11 7.06 10.70
C LYS A 68 13.67 7.72 9.39
N HIS A 69 13.28 6.90 8.42
CA HIS A 69 12.83 7.39 7.10
C HIS A 69 11.30 7.38 6.96
N ASP A 70 10.58 7.00 8.02
CA ASP A 70 9.13 6.88 8.05
C ASP A 70 8.59 5.99 6.93
N LEU A 71 9.14 4.78 6.80
CA LEU A 71 8.78 3.79 5.79
C LEU A 71 8.32 2.48 6.42
N ALA A 72 7.38 1.81 5.75
CA ALA A 72 7.00 0.45 6.06
C ALA A 72 6.68 -0.34 4.79
N PHE A 73 6.98 -1.65 4.83
CA PHE A 73 6.68 -2.59 3.75
C PHE A 73 5.66 -3.60 4.23
N LEU A 74 4.63 -3.82 3.41
CA LEU A 74 3.54 -4.74 3.71
C LEU A 74 3.44 -5.85 2.67
N GLN A 75 2.92 -6.99 3.11
CA GLN A 75 2.56 -8.11 2.26
C GLN A 75 1.44 -7.70 1.27
N PRO A 76 1.62 -7.90 -0.04
CA PRO A 76 0.54 -7.67 -0.99
C PRO A 76 -0.52 -8.78 -0.91
N PRO A 77 -1.76 -8.49 -1.35
CA PRO A 77 -2.82 -9.50 -1.44
C PRO A 77 -2.43 -10.63 -2.41
N PRO A 78 -2.58 -11.90 -2.04
CA PRO A 78 -2.26 -13.02 -2.92
C PRO A 78 -3.23 -13.05 -4.11
N GLY A 79 -2.69 -13.23 -5.32
CA GLY A 79 -3.48 -13.43 -6.54
C GLY A 79 -4.15 -12.18 -7.10
N VAL A 80 -3.84 -10.98 -6.60
CA VAL A 80 -4.35 -9.73 -7.18
C VAL A 80 -3.43 -9.25 -8.29
N ALA A 81 -3.95 -9.20 -9.51
CA ALA A 81 -3.25 -8.62 -10.65
C ALA A 81 -3.34 -7.08 -10.60
N LEU A 82 -2.39 -6.45 -9.92
CA LEU A 82 -2.23 -4.99 -9.98
C LEU A 82 -1.36 -4.59 -11.19
N PRO A 83 -1.64 -3.43 -11.81
CA PRO A 83 -0.87 -2.98 -12.98
C PRO A 83 0.59 -2.70 -12.60
N GLU A 84 1.49 -2.94 -13.56
CA GLU A 84 2.89 -2.54 -13.40
C GLU A 84 3.01 -1.05 -13.70
N ILE A 85 3.43 -0.27 -12.70
CA ILE A 85 3.70 1.14 -12.87
C ILE A 85 5.14 1.40 -12.44
N ARG A 86 5.91 2.05 -13.32
CA ARG A 86 7.25 2.51 -12.99
C ARG A 86 7.14 3.78 -12.17
N MET A 87 7.68 3.76 -10.95
CA MET A 87 7.77 4.91 -10.04
C MET A 87 9.19 5.46 -10.00
#